data_AF-A0A6C0D6L2-F1
#
_entry.id   AF-A0A6C0D6L2-F1
#
_cell.length_a   1.000
_cell.length_b   1.000
_cell.length_c   1.000
_cell.angle_alpha   90.00
_cell.angle_beta   90.00
_cell.angle_gamma   90.00
#
_symmetry.space_group_name_H-M   'P 1'
#
loop_
_entity.id
_entity.type
_entity.pdbx_description
1 polymer ?
#
loop_
_entity_poly.entity_id
_entity_poly.type
_entity_poly.pdbx_seq_one_letter_code
_entity_poly.pdbx_strand_id
1 'polypeptide(L)'
;MEGGKLIGQATYGCVFNPPLLCRKRAFPKSSVGKITEQKDAERETKATEVLRKIKEFDDYFVLPEAICNPRIESSQTEKDLSKCKILKEVPLSNLKQISMPFGGVDLHKYQLLSNQSLSFFTLMKHLLEAGALMVVHGFVHYDIHSGNILVDKFGIPRLIDFGQSFSVADISLESIANRWKVLSPEFSIEPIEVTFLTALDEFNKYSFEEVIKEVMPKKTILYDIEKLLGLGVRDQILNLAKALRTSNAFIQKDLVKFWKLYYPGYDSWSIGVILLEYLKRHMFSYEFIESSEWKLKRVLVVDVLRRMLTANPKERIDCMEALSMFDPVNEIYNDYGTEWVATRLKTRMKN
;
A
#
# COMPACT_ATOMS: atom_id res chain seq x y z
N MET A 1 22.15 -8.72 -27.29
CA MET A 1 21.43 -7.82 -26.36
C MET A 1 21.93 -8.16 -24.97
N GLU A 2 22.32 -7.17 -24.19
CA GLU A 2 22.78 -7.39 -22.82
C GLU A 2 21.62 -7.18 -21.84
N GLY A 3 21.39 -8.13 -20.94
CA GLY A 3 20.56 -7.93 -19.75
C GLY A 3 21.22 -6.91 -18.81
N GLY A 4 20.43 -6.26 -17.96
CA GLY A 4 20.85 -5.04 -17.28
C GLY A 4 21.12 -5.14 -15.79
N LYS A 5 21.77 -4.10 -15.26
CA LYS A 5 22.21 -3.95 -13.86
C LYS A 5 21.04 -4.14 -12.89
N LEU A 6 21.32 -4.78 -11.75
CA LEU A 6 20.38 -4.85 -10.62
C LEU A 6 20.21 -3.45 -10.01
N ILE A 7 19.00 -2.90 -10.08
CA ILE A 7 18.68 -1.54 -9.58
C ILE A 7 17.75 -1.54 -8.36
N GLY A 8 17.06 -2.64 -8.12
CA GLY A 8 16.14 -2.80 -6.99
C GLY A 8 15.99 -4.25 -6.59
N GLN A 9 15.69 -4.47 -5.32
CA GLN A 9 15.51 -5.81 -4.78
C GLN A 9 14.56 -5.75 -3.59
N ALA A 10 13.58 -6.66 -3.58
CA ALA A 10 12.65 -6.90 -2.49
C ALA A 10 12.71 -8.39 -2.07
N THR A 11 11.87 -8.78 -1.11
CA THR A 11 11.78 -10.17 -0.64
C THR A 11 11.37 -11.12 -1.77
N TYR A 12 10.44 -10.70 -2.63
CA TYR A 12 9.80 -11.55 -3.64
C TYR A 12 10.29 -11.30 -5.08
N GLY A 13 11.38 -10.54 -5.25
CA GLY A 13 11.84 -10.23 -6.59
C GLY A 13 13.03 -9.27 -6.68
N CYS A 14 13.54 -9.17 -7.90
CA CYS A 14 14.64 -8.28 -8.27
C CYS A 14 14.27 -7.48 -9.51
N VAL A 15 14.75 -6.23 -9.58
CA VAL A 15 14.48 -5.30 -10.68
C VAL A 15 15.78 -5.00 -11.41
N PHE A 16 15.78 -5.26 -12.72
CA PHE A 16 16.92 -5.09 -13.61
C PHE A 16 16.63 -3.98 -14.64
N ASN A 17 17.65 -3.18 -14.95
CA ASN A 17 17.58 -2.16 -16.00
C ASN A 17 18.84 -2.17 -16.89
N PRO A 18 18.73 -2.47 -18.20
CA PRO A 18 17.53 -2.95 -18.91
C PRO A 18 16.99 -4.32 -18.41
N PRO A 19 15.80 -4.76 -18.87
CA PRO A 19 15.23 -6.06 -18.49
C PRO A 19 16.14 -7.23 -18.89
N LEU A 20 16.02 -8.37 -18.21
CA LEU A 20 16.71 -9.61 -18.59
C LEU A 20 16.20 -10.11 -19.95
N LEU A 21 17.02 -10.94 -20.59
CA LEU A 21 16.67 -11.52 -21.89
C LEU A 21 15.51 -12.52 -21.73
N CYS A 22 14.47 -12.37 -22.54
CA CYS A 22 13.37 -13.34 -22.63
C CYS A 22 13.58 -14.35 -23.76
N ARG A 23 12.90 -15.50 -23.67
CA ARG A 23 13.01 -16.55 -24.69
C ARG A 23 12.47 -16.12 -26.07
N LYS A 24 11.32 -15.43 -26.10
CA LYS A 24 10.58 -15.11 -27.34
C LYS A 24 10.27 -13.62 -27.53
N ARG A 25 10.82 -12.73 -26.68
CA ARG A 25 10.50 -11.30 -26.68
C ARG A 25 11.75 -10.49 -26.35
N ALA A 26 11.88 -9.32 -26.96
CA ALA A 26 12.84 -8.30 -26.56
C ALA A 26 12.06 -7.13 -25.95
N PHE A 27 12.67 -6.48 -24.97
CA PHE A 27 12.11 -5.28 -24.34
C PHE A 27 12.97 -4.06 -24.66
N PRO A 28 12.39 -2.86 -24.72
CA PRO A 28 13.14 -1.62 -24.84
C PRO A 28 14.15 -1.48 -23.69
N LYS A 29 15.31 -0.87 -23.96
CA LYS A 29 16.28 -0.58 -22.89
C LYS A 29 15.80 0.45 -21.88
N SER A 30 14.75 1.20 -22.23
CA SER A 30 14.13 2.20 -21.37
C SER A 30 13.14 1.62 -20.35
N SER A 31 12.76 0.34 -20.49
CA SER A 31 11.92 -0.33 -19.50
C SER A 31 12.76 -1.01 -18.42
N VAL A 32 12.11 -1.40 -17.33
CA VAL A 32 12.73 -2.20 -16.27
C VAL A 32 12.06 -3.56 -16.20
N GLY A 33 12.85 -4.59 -15.88
CA GLY A 33 12.39 -5.96 -15.74
C GLY A 33 12.37 -6.38 -14.28
N LYS A 34 11.19 -6.62 -13.71
CA LYS A 34 11.03 -7.27 -12.40
C LYS A 34 10.92 -8.77 -12.59
N ILE A 35 11.78 -9.55 -11.96
CA ILE A 35 11.57 -11.00 -11.83
C ILE A 35 10.82 -11.31 -10.54
N THR A 36 9.84 -12.20 -10.62
CA THR A 36 9.00 -12.60 -9.49
C THR A 36 8.35 -13.97 -9.75
N GLU A 37 7.69 -14.53 -8.75
CA GLU A 37 7.00 -15.81 -8.87
C GLU A 37 5.77 -15.72 -9.77
N GLN A 38 5.32 -16.87 -10.28
CA GLN A 38 4.16 -16.94 -11.16
C GLN A 38 2.90 -16.29 -10.56
N LYS A 39 2.63 -16.58 -9.29
CA LYS A 39 1.42 -16.14 -8.59
C LYS A 39 1.37 -14.61 -8.44
N ASP A 40 2.51 -14.00 -8.13
CA ASP A 40 2.61 -12.55 -8.00
C ASP A 40 2.49 -11.86 -9.36
N ALA A 41 3.10 -12.44 -10.40
CA ALA A 41 2.95 -11.95 -11.77
C ALA A 41 1.50 -12.02 -12.28
N GLU A 42 0.77 -13.07 -11.93
CA GLU A 42 -0.67 -13.20 -12.25
C GLU A 42 -1.51 -12.13 -11.53
N ARG A 43 -1.23 -11.86 -10.25
CA ARG A 43 -1.91 -10.81 -9.49
C ARG A 43 -1.62 -9.42 -10.06
N GLU A 44 -0.37 -9.12 -10.40
CA GLU A 44 -0.01 -7.86 -11.06
C GLU A 44 -0.68 -7.70 -12.43
N THR A 45 -0.84 -8.79 -13.19
CA THR A 45 -1.58 -8.78 -14.47
C THR A 45 -3.04 -8.44 -14.23
N LYS A 46 -3.68 -9.09 -13.25
CA LYS A 46 -5.08 -8.82 -12.91
C LYS A 46 -5.29 -7.37 -12.44
N ALA A 47 -4.36 -6.85 -11.62
CA ALA A 47 -4.36 -5.45 -11.22
C ALA A 47 -4.30 -4.54 -12.45
N THR A 48 -3.42 -4.85 -13.40
CA THR A 48 -3.26 -4.09 -14.65
C THR A 48 -4.55 -4.06 -15.48
N GLU A 49 -5.26 -5.18 -15.60
CA GLU A 49 -6.52 -5.27 -16.35
C GLU A 49 -7.65 -4.42 -15.75
N VAL A 50 -7.64 -4.25 -14.42
CA VAL A 50 -8.62 -3.41 -13.71
C VAL A 50 -8.21 -1.94 -13.79
N LEU A 51 -6.98 -1.62 -13.38
CA LEU A 51 -6.54 -0.24 -13.16
C LEU A 51 -6.30 0.52 -14.48
N ARG A 52 -5.92 -0.15 -15.57
CA ARG A 52 -5.77 0.52 -16.89
C ARG A 52 -7.08 1.05 -17.48
N LYS A 53 -8.23 0.62 -16.96
CA LYS A 53 -9.54 1.12 -17.41
C LYS A 53 -9.89 2.47 -16.79
N ILE A 54 -9.14 2.87 -15.76
CA ILE A 54 -9.31 4.16 -15.09
C ILE A 54 -8.70 5.24 -15.97
N LYS A 55 -9.41 6.36 -16.14
CA LYS A 55 -8.89 7.54 -16.85
C LYS A 55 -7.64 8.05 -16.13
N GLU A 56 -6.60 8.40 -16.88
CA GLU A 56 -5.35 8.96 -16.32
C GLU A 56 -4.69 8.07 -15.26
N PHE A 57 -4.85 6.74 -15.38
CA PHE A 57 -4.27 5.77 -14.44
C PHE A 57 -2.74 5.93 -14.31
N ASP A 58 -2.08 6.37 -15.37
CA ASP A 58 -0.64 6.56 -15.47
C ASP A 58 -0.11 7.73 -14.63
N ASP A 59 -0.99 8.60 -14.13
CA ASP A 59 -0.64 9.63 -13.14
C ASP A 59 -0.52 9.05 -11.72
N TYR A 60 -1.03 7.83 -11.49
CA TYR A 60 -1.15 7.23 -10.16
C TYR A 60 -0.45 5.88 -10.02
N PHE A 61 -0.31 5.12 -11.10
CA PHE A 61 0.15 3.74 -11.06
C PHE A 61 1.22 3.46 -12.12
N VAL A 62 2.30 2.78 -11.74
CA VAL A 62 3.24 2.20 -12.71
C VAL A 62 2.89 0.73 -12.89
N LEU A 63 2.22 0.42 -13.99
CA LEU A 63 1.67 -0.91 -14.24
C LEU A 63 2.53 -1.71 -15.23
N PRO A 64 2.57 -3.05 -15.09
CA PRO A 64 3.10 -3.96 -16.09
C PRO A 64 2.66 -3.64 -17.52
N GLU A 65 3.59 -3.67 -18.48
CA GLU A 65 3.31 -3.59 -19.91
C GLU A 65 3.30 -4.96 -20.57
N ALA A 66 4.05 -5.90 -20.01
CA ALA A 66 4.25 -7.21 -20.60
C ALA A 66 4.86 -8.20 -19.61
N ILE A 67 4.59 -9.49 -19.86
CA ILE A 67 5.19 -10.60 -19.12
C ILE A 67 5.94 -11.50 -20.10
N CYS A 68 7.04 -12.08 -19.62
CA CYS A 68 7.80 -13.06 -20.37
C CYS A 68 8.40 -14.15 -19.47
N ASN A 69 8.82 -15.24 -20.11
CA ASN A 69 9.75 -16.19 -19.51
C ASN A 69 11.19 -15.72 -19.76
N PRO A 70 11.97 -15.45 -18.70
CA PRO A 70 13.39 -15.18 -18.86
C PRO A 70 14.11 -16.40 -19.47
N ARG A 71 15.20 -16.14 -20.19
CA ARG A 71 16.14 -17.19 -20.58
C ARG A 71 16.83 -17.74 -19.33
N ILE A 72 17.33 -18.97 -19.42
CA ILE A 72 18.13 -19.59 -18.35
C ILE A 72 19.34 -18.73 -18.00
N GLU A 73 19.84 -18.86 -16.77
CA GLU A 73 20.90 -18.01 -16.22
C GLU A 73 22.17 -18.02 -17.08
N SER A 74 22.59 -19.18 -17.58
CA SER A 74 23.76 -19.32 -18.46
C SER A 74 23.62 -18.60 -19.81
N SER A 75 22.40 -18.23 -20.19
CA SER A 75 22.11 -17.46 -21.42
C SER A 75 21.88 -15.98 -21.14
N GLN A 76 22.02 -15.53 -19.90
CA GLN A 76 22.02 -14.12 -19.53
C GLN A 76 23.44 -13.56 -19.63
N THR A 77 23.55 -12.27 -19.90
CA THR A 77 24.84 -11.56 -19.94
C THR A 77 25.10 -10.76 -18.66
N GLU A 78 24.11 -10.67 -17.78
CA GLU A 78 24.14 -9.81 -16.60
C GLU A 78 24.92 -10.45 -15.44
N LYS A 79 25.93 -9.73 -14.93
CA LYS A 79 26.80 -10.21 -13.85
C LYS A 79 26.15 -10.08 -12.48
N ASP A 80 25.30 -9.08 -12.30
CA ASP A 80 24.57 -8.82 -11.06
C ASP A 80 23.42 -9.80 -10.81
N LEU A 81 23.12 -10.70 -11.75
CA LEU A 81 22.10 -11.73 -11.59
C LEU A 81 22.33 -12.56 -10.32
N SER A 82 23.59 -12.92 -10.06
CA SER A 82 24.04 -13.65 -8.86
C SER A 82 23.76 -12.93 -7.52
N LYS A 83 23.56 -11.60 -7.54
CA LYS A 83 23.27 -10.81 -6.33
C LYS A 83 21.79 -10.89 -5.93
N CYS A 84 20.93 -11.31 -6.84
CA CYS A 84 19.51 -11.43 -6.60
C CYS A 84 19.21 -12.57 -5.61
N LYS A 85 18.69 -12.23 -4.42
CA LYS A 85 18.52 -13.22 -3.32
C LYS A 85 17.53 -14.33 -3.65
N ILE A 86 16.43 -14.02 -4.34
CA ILE A 86 15.41 -15.04 -4.68
C ILE A 86 15.99 -16.16 -5.55
N LEU A 87 17.01 -15.86 -6.38
CA LEU A 87 17.67 -16.87 -7.22
C LEU A 87 18.51 -17.89 -6.43
N LYS A 88 18.75 -17.64 -5.12
CA LYS A 88 19.39 -18.63 -4.24
C LYS A 88 18.44 -19.76 -3.85
N GLU A 89 17.13 -19.52 -3.92
CA GLU A 89 16.08 -20.44 -3.48
C GLU A 89 15.26 -20.96 -4.67
N VAL A 90 14.99 -20.10 -5.65
CA VAL A 90 14.15 -20.40 -6.81
C VAL A 90 14.94 -20.20 -8.12
N PRO A 91 15.10 -21.23 -8.95
CA PRO A 91 15.77 -21.09 -10.25
C PRO A 91 15.08 -20.07 -11.15
N LEU A 92 15.86 -19.29 -11.92
CA LEU A 92 15.31 -18.28 -12.85
C LEU A 92 14.28 -18.85 -13.83
N SER A 93 14.38 -20.12 -14.19
CA SER A 93 13.43 -20.81 -15.09
C SER A 93 12.00 -20.90 -14.53
N ASN A 94 11.85 -20.83 -13.21
CA ASN A 94 10.57 -20.92 -12.51
C ASN A 94 9.98 -19.55 -12.18
N LEU A 95 10.73 -18.48 -12.46
CA LEU A 95 10.28 -17.10 -12.29
C LEU A 95 9.73 -16.55 -13.61
N LYS A 96 8.90 -15.52 -13.49
CA LYS A 96 8.47 -14.67 -14.60
C LYS A 96 9.19 -13.35 -14.54
N GLN A 97 9.38 -12.74 -15.71
CA GLN A 97 9.77 -11.35 -15.80
C GLN A 97 8.60 -10.50 -16.26
N ILE A 98 8.36 -9.43 -15.53
CA ILE A 98 7.40 -8.38 -15.82
C ILE A 98 8.18 -7.16 -16.31
N SER A 99 7.83 -6.61 -17.48
CA SER A 99 8.37 -5.35 -17.98
C SER A 99 7.43 -4.21 -17.61
N MET A 100 7.98 -3.11 -17.13
CA MET A 100 7.26 -1.88 -16.77
C MET A 100 8.09 -0.65 -17.15
N PRO A 101 7.48 0.53 -17.35
CA PRO A 101 8.24 1.75 -17.60
C PRO A 101 9.05 2.15 -16.37
N PHE A 102 10.13 2.90 -16.57
CA PHE A 102 10.92 3.44 -15.46
C PHE A 102 10.13 4.54 -14.74
N GLY A 103 9.63 4.26 -13.54
CA GLY A 103 8.76 5.15 -12.77
C GLY A 103 9.47 6.17 -11.87
N GLY A 104 10.81 6.17 -11.82
CA GLY A 104 11.59 7.05 -10.95
C GLY A 104 12.33 6.29 -9.83
N VAL A 105 12.56 6.98 -8.71
CA VAL A 105 13.23 6.40 -7.52
C VAL A 105 12.22 6.17 -6.42
N ASP A 106 12.40 5.13 -5.60
CA ASP A 106 11.48 4.88 -4.48
C ASP A 106 11.49 6.02 -3.46
N LEU A 107 10.34 6.29 -2.83
CA LEU A 107 10.13 7.41 -1.92
C LEU A 107 11.10 7.36 -0.74
N HIS A 108 11.44 6.15 -0.27
CA HIS A 108 12.43 5.97 0.79
C HIS A 108 13.81 6.50 0.37
N LYS A 109 14.30 6.16 -0.83
CA LYS A 109 15.56 6.71 -1.37
C LYS A 109 15.45 8.18 -1.74
N TYR A 110 14.32 8.62 -2.28
CA TYR A 110 14.10 10.02 -2.64
C TYR A 110 14.33 10.94 -1.44
N GLN A 111 13.90 10.51 -0.25
CA GLN A 111 14.12 11.21 1.02
C GLN A 111 15.59 11.28 1.45
N LEU A 112 16.44 10.34 1.05
CA LEU A 112 17.85 10.26 1.44
C LEU A 112 18.79 10.98 0.48
N LEU A 113 18.41 11.07 -0.80
CA LEU A 113 19.32 11.45 -1.89
C LEU A 113 19.17 12.90 -2.36
N SER A 114 18.11 13.61 -2.00
CA SER A 114 17.73 14.83 -2.70
C SER A 114 17.96 16.13 -1.91
N ASN A 115 18.60 17.10 -2.57
CA ASN A 115 18.47 18.54 -2.26
C ASN A 115 17.08 19.08 -2.69
N GLN A 116 16.14 18.21 -3.06
CA GLN A 116 14.81 18.54 -3.59
C GLN A 116 13.75 17.98 -2.64
N SER A 117 13.00 18.84 -1.96
CA SER A 117 11.88 18.40 -1.14
C SER A 117 10.69 18.02 -2.04
N LEU A 118 10.19 16.79 -1.91
CA LEU A 118 8.87 16.47 -2.42
C LEU A 118 7.85 17.17 -1.52
N SER A 119 6.95 17.96 -2.10
CA SER A 119 5.90 18.64 -1.33
C SER A 119 5.04 17.61 -0.62
N PHE A 120 4.87 17.76 0.70
CA PHE A 120 3.96 16.96 1.51
C PHE A 120 2.53 17.00 0.93
N PHE A 121 2.08 18.16 0.44
CA PHE A 121 0.73 18.31 -0.11
C PHE A 121 0.58 17.62 -1.46
N THR A 122 1.61 17.63 -2.30
CA THR A 122 1.64 16.83 -3.53
C THR A 122 1.58 15.33 -3.20
N LEU A 123 2.39 14.87 -2.25
CA LEU A 123 2.35 13.47 -1.81
C LEU A 123 0.98 13.07 -1.27
N MET A 124 0.42 13.90 -0.38
CA MET A 124 -0.92 13.67 0.20
C MET A 124 -1.99 13.60 -0.87
N LYS A 125 -2.03 14.58 -1.79
CA LYS A 125 -3.01 14.60 -2.87
C LYS A 125 -2.94 13.33 -3.73
N HIS A 126 -1.77 13.02 -4.28
CA HIS A 126 -1.61 11.88 -5.20
C HIS A 126 -1.87 10.52 -4.53
N LEU A 127 -1.46 10.33 -3.27
CA LEU A 127 -1.75 9.07 -2.56
C LEU A 127 -3.23 8.93 -2.23
N LEU A 128 -3.91 10.02 -1.85
CA LEU A 128 -5.36 10.00 -1.62
C LEU A 128 -6.12 9.71 -2.92
N GLU A 129 -5.74 10.34 -4.03
CA GLU A 129 -6.33 10.09 -5.36
C GLU A 129 -6.12 8.65 -5.81
N ALA A 130 -4.89 8.12 -5.74
CA ALA A 130 -4.58 6.74 -6.07
C ALA A 130 -5.39 5.75 -5.21
N GLY A 131 -5.45 5.99 -3.89
CA GLY A 131 -6.24 5.17 -2.97
C GLY A 131 -7.75 5.26 -3.22
N ALA A 132 -8.25 6.45 -3.55
CA ALA A 132 -9.66 6.68 -3.87
C ALA A 132 -10.08 5.95 -5.15
N LEU A 133 -9.23 5.99 -6.19
CA LEU A 133 -9.43 5.27 -7.44
C LEU A 133 -9.44 3.75 -7.21
N MET A 134 -8.53 3.20 -6.41
CA MET A 134 -8.53 1.77 -6.10
C MET A 134 -9.79 1.34 -5.33
N VAL A 135 -10.14 2.07 -4.26
CA VAL A 135 -11.24 1.66 -3.39
C VAL A 135 -12.60 1.70 -4.10
N VAL A 136 -12.86 2.73 -4.92
CA VAL A 136 -14.14 2.87 -5.63
C VAL A 136 -14.30 1.82 -6.74
N HIS A 137 -13.20 1.29 -7.27
CA HIS A 137 -13.19 0.19 -8.23
C HIS A 137 -13.10 -1.19 -7.55
N GLY A 138 -13.27 -1.25 -6.22
CA GLY A 138 -13.27 -2.52 -5.47
C GLY A 138 -11.93 -3.24 -5.54
N PHE A 139 -10.83 -2.49 -5.46
CA PHE A 139 -9.47 -3.01 -5.53
C PHE A 139 -8.67 -2.60 -4.28
N VAL A 140 -7.80 -3.50 -3.82
CA VAL A 140 -6.94 -3.28 -2.65
C VAL A 140 -5.51 -3.66 -3.02
N HIS A 141 -4.57 -2.76 -2.79
CA HIS A 141 -3.14 -2.98 -3.01
C HIS A 141 -2.54 -3.88 -1.94
N TYR A 142 -2.90 -3.66 -0.66
CA TYR A 142 -2.55 -4.51 0.49
C TYR A 142 -1.05 -4.54 0.88
N ASP A 143 -0.21 -3.72 0.25
CA ASP A 143 1.24 -3.65 0.52
C ASP A 143 1.84 -2.27 0.21
N ILE A 144 1.09 -1.20 0.49
CA ILE A 144 1.55 0.17 0.27
C ILE A 144 2.58 0.54 1.35
N HIS A 145 3.81 0.79 0.93
CA HIS A 145 4.89 1.35 1.75
C HIS A 145 5.79 2.27 0.93
N SER A 146 6.69 3.02 1.58
CA SER A 146 7.59 3.97 0.90
C SER A 146 8.45 3.34 -0.20
N GLY A 147 8.87 2.08 -0.04
CA GLY A 147 9.53 1.30 -1.11
C GLY A 147 8.66 0.97 -2.34
N ASN A 148 7.33 1.00 -2.22
CA ASN A 148 6.36 0.74 -3.29
C ASN A 148 5.69 2.03 -3.81
N ILE A 149 6.31 3.18 -3.55
CA ILE A 149 5.96 4.48 -4.12
C ILE A 149 7.18 4.97 -4.89
N LEU A 150 7.07 5.12 -6.22
CA LEU A 150 8.12 5.74 -7.02
C LEU A 150 7.83 7.22 -7.21
N VAL A 151 8.85 8.06 -7.11
CA VAL A 151 8.79 9.50 -7.38
C VAL A 151 9.60 9.78 -8.63
N ASP A 152 8.94 10.34 -9.64
CA ASP A 152 9.61 10.72 -10.88
C ASP A 152 10.43 12.01 -10.75
N LYS A 153 11.08 12.42 -11.84
CA LYS A 153 11.89 13.65 -11.89
C LYS A 153 11.10 14.95 -11.69
N PHE A 154 9.78 14.90 -11.77
CA PHE A 154 8.88 16.03 -11.58
C PHE A 154 8.28 16.05 -10.16
N GLY A 155 8.65 15.10 -9.30
CA GLY A 155 8.10 14.99 -7.96
C GLY A 155 6.70 14.38 -7.93
N ILE A 156 6.31 13.61 -8.95
CA ILE A 156 4.99 12.94 -8.99
C ILE A 156 5.14 11.52 -8.42
N PRO A 157 4.46 11.20 -7.30
CA PRO A 157 4.51 9.87 -6.71
C PRO A 157 3.48 8.93 -7.37
N ARG A 158 3.88 7.70 -7.66
CA ARG A 158 3.03 6.63 -8.23
C ARG A 158 3.22 5.31 -7.49
N LEU A 159 2.13 4.56 -7.32
CA LEU A 159 2.16 3.23 -6.70
C LEU A 159 2.66 2.17 -7.68
N ILE A 160 3.40 1.21 -7.14
CA ILE A 160 3.95 0.05 -7.85
C ILE A 160 3.76 -1.22 -7.04
N ASP A 161 4.08 -2.37 -7.63
CA ASP A 161 4.13 -3.67 -6.94
C ASP A 161 2.76 -4.16 -6.42
N PHE A 162 1.91 -4.55 -7.37
CA PHE A 162 0.60 -5.11 -7.08
C PHE A 162 0.62 -6.63 -6.80
N GLY A 163 1.78 -7.21 -6.46
CA GLY A 163 1.94 -8.66 -6.24
C GLY A 163 1.10 -9.22 -5.09
N GLN A 164 0.69 -8.38 -4.13
CA GLN A 164 -0.17 -8.75 -2.99
C GLN A 164 -1.61 -8.24 -3.13
N SER A 165 -1.91 -7.56 -4.23
CA SER A 165 -3.20 -6.92 -4.46
C SER A 165 -4.34 -7.90 -4.69
N PHE A 166 -5.57 -7.40 -4.59
CA PHE A 166 -6.77 -8.19 -4.81
C PHE A 166 -8.00 -7.38 -5.16
N SER A 167 -8.91 -7.99 -5.92
CA SER A 167 -10.26 -7.47 -6.08
C SER A 167 -11.12 -7.93 -4.91
N VAL A 168 -11.98 -7.03 -4.45
CA VAL A 168 -13.01 -7.30 -3.43
C VAL A 168 -13.98 -8.39 -3.88
N ALA A 169 -14.19 -8.53 -5.19
CA ALA A 169 -15.00 -9.60 -5.77
C ALA A 169 -14.41 -11.00 -5.51
N ASP A 170 -13.09 -11.09 -5.34
CA ASP A 170 -12.38 -12.37 -5.11
C ASP A 170 -12.23 -12.71 -3.62
N ILE A 171 -12.79 -11.92 -2.70
CA ILE A 171 -12.67 -12.21 -1.26
C ILE A 171 -13.43 -13.51 -0.95
N SER A 172 -12.66 -14.53 -0.60
CA SER A 172 -13.09 -15.88 -0.22
C SER A 172 -12.17 -16.40 0.88
N LEU A 173 -12.54 -17.50 1.56
CA LEU A 173 -11.68 -18.08 2.59
C LEU A 173 -10.31 -18.50 2.04
N GLU A 174 -10.28 -19.12 0.86
CA GLU A 174 -9.04 -19.50 0.18
C GLU A 174 -8.16 -18.29 -0.13
N SER A 175 -8.78 -17.21 -0.63
CA SER A 175 -8.04 -16.03 -1.01
C SER A 175 -7.53 -15.28 0.22
N ILE A 176 -8.28 -15.26 1.33
CA ILE A 176 -7.83 -14.73 2.63
C ILE A 176 -6.65 -15.54 3.19
N ALA A 177 -6.73 -16.88 3.17
CA ALA A 177 -5.67 -17.75 3.66
C ALA A 177 -4.31 -17.49 2.97
N ASN A 178 -4.35 -17.11 1.69
CA ASN A 178 -3.19 -16.74 0.89
C ASN A 178 -2.64 -15.32 1.16
N ARG A 179 -3.19 -14.60 2.15
CA ARG A 179 -2.88 -13.19 2.46
C ARG A 179 -2.47 -12.96 3.91
N TRP A 180 -2.42 -14.02 4.72
CA TRP A 180 -1.86 -13.90 6.06
C TRP A 180 -0.39 -13.54 5.99
N LYS A 181 -0.02 -12.46 6.68
CA LYS A 181 1.36 -12.01 6.81
C LYS A 181 1.97 -12.69 8.03
N VAL A 182 3.30 -12.73 8.08
CA VAL A 182 4.01 -13.11 9.30
C VAL A 182 3.68 -12.07 10.37
N LEU A 183 3.33 -12.52 11.58
CA LEU A 183 3.02 -11.62 12.69
C LEU A 183 4.25 -10.78 13.03
N SER A 184 4.20 -9.49 12.65
CA SER A 184 5.21 -8.50 12.99
C SER A 184 4.50 -7.22 13.44
N PRO A 185 4.12 -7.13 14.73
CA PRO A 185 3.33 -6.01 15.22
C PRO A 185 4.05 -4.66 15.08
N GLU A 186 5.39 -4.66 15.02
CA GLU A 186 6.22 -3.49 14.77
C GLU A 186 6.06 -2.94 13.33
N PHE A 187 5.54 -3.75 12.41
CA PHE A 187 5.31 -3.34 11.03
C PHE A 187 4.15 -2.35 10.95
N SER A 188 4.49 -1.09 10.68
CA SER A 188 3.61 0.04 10.89
C SER A 188 2.48 0.14 9.85
N ILE A 189 2.76 -0.24 8.60
CA ILE A 189 1.80 -0.12 7.48
C ILE A 189 0.65 -1.11 7.55
N GLU A 190 0.79 -2.24 8.27
CA GLU A 190 -0.30 -3.22 8.33
C GLU A 190 -1.47 -2.63 9.15
N PRO A 191 -2.72 -2.67 8.65
CA PRO A 191 -3.88 -2.24 9.41
C PRO A 191 -3.97 -2.98 10.74
N ILE A 192 -4.23 -2.25 11.82
CA ILE A 192 -4.18 -2.81 13.18
C ILE A 192 -5.13 -3.99 13.40
N GLU A 193 -6.30 -3.99 12.75
CA GLU A 193 -7.24 -5.10 12.78
C GLU A 193 -6.71 -6.35 12.07
N VAL A 194 -5.87 -6.20 11.04
CA VAL A 194 -5.22 -7.33 10.38
C VAL A 194 -4.14 -7.89 11.30
N THR A 195 -3.31 -7.06 11.92
CA THR A 195 -2.35 -7.50 12.93
C THR A 195 -3.06 -8.26 14.08
N PHE A 196 -4.22 -7.77 14.52
CA PHE A 196 -5.04 -8.41 15.55
C PHE A 196 -5.52 -9.80 15.10
N LEU A 197 -6.08 -9.91 13.89
CA LEU A 197 -6.55 -11.18 13.34
C LEU A 197 -5.41 -12.18 13.14
N THR A 198 -4.28 -11.74 12.60
CA THR A 198 -3.08 -12.58 12.43
C THR A 198 -2.59 -13.12 13.77
N ALA A 199 -2.66 -12.34 14.85
CA ALA A 199 -2.26 -12.81 16.18
C ALA A 199 -3.20 -13.86 16.77
N LEU A 200 -4.50 -13.76 16.48
CA LEU A 200 -5.50 -14.75 16.91
C LEU A 200 -5.50 -16.05 16.10
N ASP A 201 -4.90 -16.01 14.91
CA ASP A 201 -4.91 -17.12 13.98
C ASP A 201 -4.26 -18.39 14.57
N GLU A 202 -4.62 -19.54 14.00
CA GLU A 202 -4.21 -20.88 14.46
C GLU A 202 -2.69 -21.10 14.51
N PHE A 203 -1.91 -20.33 13.74
CA PHE A 203 -0.45 -20.41 13.79
C PHE A 203 0.15 -19.65 14.98
N ASN A 204 -0.44 -18.51 15.40
CA ASN A 204 0.10 -17.66 16.45
C ASN A 204 -0.54 -17.91 17.82
N LYS A 205 -1.82 -18.32 17.85
CA LYS A 205 -2.55 -18.82 19.03
C LYS A 205 -2.60 -17.88 20.24
N TYR A 206 -2.50 -16.56 20.04
CA TYR A 206 -2.76 -15.63 21.13
C TYR A 206 -4.26 -15.60 21.47
N SER A 207 -4.58 -15.54 22.76
CA SER A 207 -5.93 -15.19 23.22
C SER A 207 -6.22 -13.71 22.94
N PHE A 208 -7.51 -13.35 22.89
CA PHE A 208 -7.95 -11.98 22.64
C PHE A 208 -7.35 -10.97 23.65
N GLU A 209 -7.24 -11.37 24.91
CA GLU A 209 -6.67 -10.58 26.00
C GLU A 209 -5.14 -10.44 25.88
N GLU A 210 -4.43 -11.49 25.45
CA GLU A 210 -2.99 -11.42 25.18
C GLU A 210 -2.69 -10.51 23.99
N VAL A 211 -3.50 -10.56 22.92
CA VAL A 211 -3.33 -9.64 21.78
C VAL A 211 -3.39 -8.18 22.23
N ILE A 212 -4.36 -7.84 23.09
CA ILE A 212 -4.51 -6.47 23.65
C ILE A 212 -3.32 -6.07 24.51
N LYS A 213 -2.81 -6.97 25.35
CA LYS A 213 -1.80 -6.65 26.38
C LYS A 213 -0.37 -6.77 25.89
N GLU A 214 -0.11 -7.63 24.91
CA GLU A 214 1.26 -8.03 24.53
C GLU A 214 1.58 -7.74 23.07
N VAL A 215 0.61 -7.86 22.17
CA VAL A 215 0.84 -7.70 20.72
C VAL A 215 0.61 -6.25 20.29
N MET A 216 -0.58 -5.70 20.56
CA MET A 216 -0.94 -4.35 20.12
C MET A 216 -0.02 -3.24 20.66
N PRO A 217 0.49 -3.28 21.91
CA PRO A 217 1.44 -2.28 22.40
C PRO A 217 2.78 -2.26 21.65
N LYS A 218 3.15 -3.34 20.94
CA LYS A 218 4.36 -3.39 20.11
C LYS A 218 4.21 -2.63 18.78
N LYS A 219 2.99 -2.22 18.42
CA LYS A 219 2.73 -1.45 17.20
C LYS A 219 3.16 0.01 17.37
N THR A 220 4.45 0.24 17.11
CA THR A 220 5.17 1.50 17.39
C THR A 220 4.53 2.74 16.76
N ILE A 221 3.88 2.61 15.60
CA ILE A 221 3.18 3.73 14.95
C ILE A 221 2.07 4.34 15.82
N LEU A 222 1.47 3.59 16.76
CA LEU A 222 0.46 4.13 17.67
C LEU A 222 1.01 5.26 18.55
N TYR A 223 2.30 5.22 18.91
CA TYR A 223 2.94 6.26 19.71
C TYR A 223 3.18 7.54 18.89
N ASP A 224 3.50 7.40 17.61
CA ASP A 224 3.61 8.55 16.70
C ASP A 224 2.23 9.17 16.43
N ILE A 225 1.20 8.33 16.27
CA ILE A 225 -0.20 8.75 16.17
C ILE A 225 -0.62 9.52 17.44
N GLU A 226 -0.31 9.01 18.63
CA GLU A 226 -0.63 9.71 19.89
C GLU A 226 0.08 11.06 19.97
N LYS A 227 1.38 11.11 19.69
CA LYS A 227 2.19 12.32 19.80
C LYS A 227 1.77 13.41 18.81
N LEU A 228 1.48 13.04 17.56
CA LEU A 228 1.25 14.00 16.48
C LEU A 228 -0.23 14.29 16.24
N LEU A 229 -1.08 13.29 16.47
CA LEU A 229 -2.51 13.39 16.17
C LEU A 229 -3.36 13.43 17.43
N GLY A 230 -2.83 13.08 18.62
CA GLY A 230 -3.59 13.11 19.87
C GLY A 230 -4.64 11.99 19.97
N LEU A 231 -4.38 10.83 19.37
CA LEU A 231 -5.19 9.62 19.56
C LEU A 231 -4.44 8.67 20.50
N GLY A 232 -4.92 8.55 21.75
CA GLY A 232 -4.23 7.81 22.80
C GLY A 232 -4.01 6.34 22.46
N VAL A 233 -2.80 5.81 22.71
CA VAL A 233 -2.45 4.41 22.38
C VAL A 233 -3.43 3.43 23.03
N ARG A 234 -3.69 3.62 24.32
CA ARG A 234 -4.62 2.78 25.09
C ARG A 234 -6.04 2.86 24.53
N ASP A 235 -6.51 4.05 24.21
CA ASP A 235 -7.86 4.27 23.70
C ASP A 235 -8.04 3.61 22.33
N GLN A 236 -7.04 3.73 21.45
CA GLN A 236 -7.02 3.07 20.14
C GLN A 236 -7.15 1.55 20.28
N ILE A 237 -6.33 0.93 21.14
CA ILE A 237 -6.36 -0.53 21.37
C ILE A 237 -7.71 -0.97 21.94
N LEU A 238 -8.23 -0.25 22.94
CA LEU A 238 -9.52 -0.57 23.56
C LEU A 238 -10.70 -0.35 22.62
N ASN A 239 -10.66 0.69 21.78
CA ASN A 239 -11.69 0.96 20.79
C ASN A 239 -11.70 -0.10 19.68
N LEU A 240 -10.53 -0.54 19.20
CA LEU A 240 -10.44 -1.69 18.29
C LEU A 240 -11.02 -2.95 18.94
N ALA A 241 -10.59 -3.28 20.16
CA ALA A 241 -11.08 -4.44 20.88
C ALA A 241 -12.61 -4.41 21.06
N LYS A 242 -13.17 -3.24 21.39
CA LYS A 242 -14.61 -3.01 21.47
C LYS A 242 -15.28 -3.23 20.11
N ALA A 243 -14.73 -2.65 19.04
CA ALA A 243 -15.27 -2.79 17.69
C ALA A 243 -15.33 -4.25 17.24
N LEU A 244 -14.25 -5.01 17.45
CA LEU A 244 -14.19 -6.45 17.14
C LEU A 244 -15.22 -7.25 17.96
N ARG A 245 -15.32 -7.00 19.28
CA ARG A 245 -16.31 -7.66 20.15
C ARG A 245 -17.76 -7.35 19.78
N THR A 246 -18.03 -6.22 19.13
CA THR A 246 -19.38 -5.84 18.66
C THR A 246 -19.64 -6.20 17.20
N SER A 247 -18.63 -6.64 16.46
CA SER A 247 -18.76 -6.96 15.04
C SER A 247 -19.38 -8.35 14.87
N ASN A 248 -20.61 -8.41 14.35
CA ASN A 248 -21.28 -9.69 14.08
C ASN A 248 -20.44 -10.62 13.19
N ALA A 249 -19.72 -10.06 12.20
CA ALA A 249 -18.84 -10.86 11.34
C ALA A 249 -17.70 -11.50 12.14
N PHE A 250 -17.09 -10.75 13.06
CA PHE A 250 -16.04 -11.26 13.93
C PHE A 250 -16.56 -12.30 14.93
N ILE A 251 -17.68 -12.03 15.61
CA ILE A 251 -18.31 -12.94 16.58
C ILE A 251 -18.66 -14.28 15.92
N GLN A 252 -19.21 -14.23 14.70
CA GLN A 252 -19.59 -15.42 13.93
C GLN A 252 -18.40 -16.12 13.25
N LYS A 253 -17.18 -15.57 13.38
CA LYS A 253 -15.97 -16.01 12.68
C LYS A 253 -16.13 -16.02 11.15
N ASP A 254 -16.97 -15.15 10.61
CA ASP A 254 -17.17 -14.96 9.18
C ASP A 254 -16.12 -13.99 8.63
N LEU A 255 -14.93 -14.54 8.33
CA LEU A 255 -13.80 -13.78 7.81
C LEU A 255 -14.10 -13.12 6.46
N VAL A 256 -14.90 -13.76 5.60
CA VAL A 256 -15.26 -13.19 4.29
C VAL A 256 -16.09 -11.93 4.47
N LYS A 257 -17.11 -11.98 5.33
CA LYS A 257 -17.92 -10.81 5.66
C LYS A 257 -17.11 -9.74 6.37
N PHE A 258 -16.21 -10.13 7.27
CA PHE A 258 -15.33 -9.20 7.98
C PHE A 258 -14.45 -8.42 6.99
N TRP A 259 -13.74 -9.11 6.09
CA TRP A 259 -12.89 -8.49 5.08
C TRP A 259 -13.70 -7.61 4.14
N LYS A 260 -14.85 -8.09 3.64
CA LYS A 260 -15.74 -7.27 2.78
C LYS A 260 -16.28 -6.01 3.47
N LEU A 261 -16.44 -6.05 4.79
CA LEU A 261 -16.92 -4.89 5.56
C LEU A 261 -15.84 -3.82 5.75
N TYR A 262 -14.59 -4.24 5.97
CA TYR A 262 -13.51 -3.35 6.41
C TYR A 262 -12.40 -3.10 5.39
N TYR A 263 -12.38 -3.78 4.23
CA TYR A 263 -11.39 -3.55 3.17
C TYR A 263 -11.19 -2.07 2.78
N PRO A 264 -12.21 -1.17 2.80
CA PRO A 264 -11.98 0.22 2.40
C PRO A 264 -10.96 0.94 3.29
N GLY A 265 -10.79 0.47 4.53
CA GLY A 265 -9.86 1.03 5.50
C GLY A 265 -8.45 0.46 5.44
N TYR A 266 -8.17 -0.55 4.60
CA TYR A 266 -6.87 -1.23 4.60
C TYR A 266 -5.77 -0.36 3.99
N ASP A 267 -5.91 0.02 2.72
CA ASP A 267 -4.93 0.90 2.08
C ASP A 267 -4.97 2.33 2.63
N SER A 268 -6.14 2.76 3.14
CA SER A 268 -6.29 4.05 3.84
C SER A 268 -5.38 4.11 5.08
N TRP A 269 -5.32 3.04 5.88
CA TRP A 269 -4.38 2.97 7.00
C TRP A 269 -2.93 3.11 6.52
N SER A 270 -2.51 2.29 5.54
CA SER A 270 -1.13 2.30 5.02
C SER A 270 -0.73 3.68 4.49
N ILE A 271 -1.60 4.32 3.71
CA ILE A 271 -1.38 5.68 3.18
C ILE A 271 -1.31 6.69 4.34
N GLY A 272 -2.23 6.60 5.31
CA GLY A 272 -2.22 7.45 6.49
C GLY A 272 -0.90 7.36 7.27
N VAL A 273 -0.36 6.15 7.44
CA VAL A 273 0.92 5.91 8.12
C VAL A 273 2.07 6.56 7.35
N ILE A 274 2.13 6.38 6.04
CA ILE A 274 3.17 6.99 5.19
C ILE A 274 3.11 8.52 5.28
N LEU A 275 1.91 9.10 5.22
CA LEU A 275 1.72 10.55 5.34
C LEU A 275 2.08 11.06 6.73
N LEU A 276 1.76 10.32 7.80
CA LEU A 276 2.14 10.69 9.16
C LEU A 276 3.66 10.67 9.35
N GLU A 277 4.33 9.63 8.86
CA GLU A 277 5.80 9.53 8.89
C GLU A 277 6.48 10.62 8.06
N TYR A 278 5.87 11.02 6.94
CA TYR A 278 6.35 12.12 6.11
C TYR A 278 6.15 13.46 6.82
N LEU A 279 4.98 13.69 7.40
CA LEU A 279 4.65 14.88 8.19
C LEU A 279 5.56 15.02 9.40
N LYS A 280 5.78 13.95 10.16
CA LYS A 280 6.69 13.91 11.32
C LYS A 280 8.07 14.49 10.99
N ARG A 281 8.59 14.18 9.80
CA ARG A 281 9.89 14.70 9.32
C ARG A 281 9.80 16.17 8.92
N HIS A 282 8.72 16.56 8.23
CA HIS A 282 8.49 17.95 7.79
C HIS A 282 8.26 18.91 8.96
N MET A 283 7.74 18.43 10.08
CA MET A 283 7.58 19.21 11.31
C MET A 283 8.91 19.67 11.93
N PHE A 284 10.06 19.19 11.46
CA PHE A 284 11.37 19.72 11.85
C PHE A 284 11.90 20.79 10.88
N SER A 285 11.20 21.06 9.77
CA SER A 285 11.56 22.09 8.80
C SER A 285 10.84 23.40 9.12
N TYR A 286 11.62 24.45 9.39
CA TYR A 286 11.08 25.81 9.58
C TYR A 286 10.34 26.30 8.34
N GLU A 287 10.87 26.05 7.14
CA GLU A 287 10.24 26.41 5.87
C GLU A 287 8.86 25.79 5.73
N PHE A 288 8.71 24.51 6.08
CA PHE A 288 7.42 23.82 6.05
C PHE A 288 6.44 24.40 7.07
N ILE A 289 6.86 24.55 8.32
CA ILE A 289 5.99 25.04 9.41
C ILE A 289 5.54 26.49 9.15
N GLU A 290 6.42 27.30 8.57
CA GLU A 290 6.10 28.69 8.27
C GLU A 290 5.37 28.90 6.94
N SER A 291 5.31 27.87 6.09
CA SER A 291 4.61 27.93 4.81
C SER A 291 3.13 28.31 4.98
N SER A 292 2.63 29.13 4.05
CA SER A 292 1.23 29.55 4.04
C SER A 292 0.28 28.36 3.90
N GLU A 293 0.67 27.36 3.10
CA GLU A 293 -0.15 26.17 2.87
C GLU A 293 -0.32 25.34 4.14
N TRP A 294 0.76 25.10 4.90
CA TRP A 294 0.67 24.42 6.20
C TRP A 294 -0.17 25.20 7.20
N LYS A 295 0.08 26.52 7.37
CA LYS A 295 -0.70 27.35 8.30
C LYS A 295 -2.19 27.32 8.01
N LEU A 296 -2.57 27.31 6.73
CA LEU A 296 -3.96 27.26 6.29
C LEU A 296 -4.58 25.87 6.47
N LYS A 297 -3.86 24.80 6.11
CA LYS A 297 -4.41 23.44 6.02
C LYS A 297 -4.13 22.54 7.23
N ARG A 298 -3.27 22.91 8.18
CA ARG A 298 -2.82 22.02 9.29
C ARG A 298 -3.97 21.36 10.06
N VAL A 299 -5.04 22.10 10.35
CA VAL A 299 -6.19 21.56 11.11
C VAL A 299 -6.89 20.48 10.30
N LEU A 300 -7.09 20.74 9.01
CA LEU A 300 -7.69 19.80 8.07
C LEU A 300 -6.82 18.55 7.89
N VAL A 301 -5.52 18.73 7.66
CA VAL A 301 -4.56 17.62 7.51
C VAL A 301 -4.57 16.72 8.74
N VAL A 302 -4.52 17.31 9.94
CA VAL A 302 -4.57 16.55 11.19
C VAL A 302 -5.90 15.81 11.35
N ASP A 303 -7.04 16.43 11.00
CA ASP A 303 -8.35 15.76 11.08
C ASP A 303 -8.46 14.58 10.10
N VAL A 304 -7.99 14.76 8.86
CA VAL A 304 -7.94 13.68 7.85
C VAL A 304 -7.08 12.52 8.35
N LEU A 305 -5.85 12.79 8.80
CA LEU A 305 -4.95 11.75 9.32
C LEU A 305 -5.53 11.06 10.56
N ARG A 306 -6.15 11.80 11.48
CA ARG A 306 -6.83 11.22 12.65
C ARG A 306 -7.90 10.21 12.25
N ARG A 307 -8.69 10.52 11.22
CA ARG A 307 -9.78 9.65 10.74
C ARG A 307 -9.28 8.46 9.91
N MET A 308 -8.18 8.61 9.17
CA MET A 308 -7.54 7.49 8.46
C MET A 308 -6.82 6.55 9.42
N LEU A 309 -6.30 7.07 10.54
CA LEU A 309 -5.50 6.32 11.52
C LEU A 309 -6.24 5.99 12.81
N THR A 310 -7.58 6.06 12.82
CA THR A 310 -8.37 5.47 13.90
C THR A 310 -8.28 3.94 13.83
N ALA A 311 -8.02 3.30 14.97
CA ALA A 311 -7.86 1.87 15.10
C ALA A 311 -9.20 1.14 14.96
N ASN A 312 -10.32 1.81 15.26
CA ASN A 312 -11.64 1.24 15.04
C ASN A 312 -11.96 1.20 13.53
N PRO A 313 -11.98 0.02 12.88
CA PRO A 313 -12.16 -0.07 11.42
C PRO A 313 -13.58 0.34 10.98
N LYS A 314 -14.56 0.38 11.89
CA LYS A 314 -15.90 0.90 11.62
C LYS A 314 -15.91 2.41 11.45
N GLU A 315 -15.08 3.13 12.22
CA GLU A 315 -14.99 4.59 12.20
C GLU A 315 -13.95 5.12 11.20
N ARG A 316 -13.02 4.27 10.78
CA ARG A 316 -11.96 4.64 9.84
C ARG A 316 -12.52 5.06 8.49
N ILE A 317 -12.08 6.21 8.01
CA ILE A 317 -12.41 6.71 6.66
C ILE A 317 -11.53 6.04 5.61
N ASP A 318 -12.09 5.79 4.44
CA ASP A 318 -11.33 5.36 3.27
C ASP A 318 -10.71 6.56 2.53
N CYS A 319 -9.89 6.29 1.50
CA CYS A 319 -9.19 7.34 0.77
C CYS A 319 -10.13 8.28 -0.01
N MET A 320 -11.31 7.82 -0.44
CA MET A 320 -12.28 8.67 -1.14
C MET A 320 -12.93 9.67 -0.17
N GLU A 321 -13.25 9.22 1.05
CA GLU A 321 -13.72 10.10 2.12
C GLU A 321 -12.63 11.07 2.61
N ALA A 322 -11.37 10.61 2.68
CA ALA A 322 -10.25 11.48 3.01
C ALA A 322 -10.02 12.54 1.91
N LEU A 323 -10.15 12.16 0.64
CA LEU A 323 -10.04 13.07 -0.50
C LEU A 323 -11.16 14.11 -0.49
N SER A 324 -12.41 13.71 -0.20
CA SER A 324 -13.53 14.66 -0.13
C SER A 324 -13.38 15.70 0.97
N MET A 325 -12.68 15.36 2.05
CA MET A 325 -12.34 16.30 3.11
C MET A 325 -11.18 17.21 2.70
N PHE A 326 -10.12 16.64 2.12
CA PHE A 326 -8.87 17.33 1.82
C PHE A 326 -8.98 18.27 0.60
N ASP A 327 -9.67 17.82 -0.45
CA ASP A 327 -9.84 18.51 -1.72
C ASP A 327 -11.28 18.26 -2.26
N PRO A 328 -12.30 18.96 -1.72
CA PRO A 328 -13.71 18.70 -2.04
C PRO A 328 -14.11 19.06 -3.48
N VAL A 329 -13.25 19.75 -4.23
CA VAL A 329 -13.47 20.11 -5.64
C VAL A 329 -12.68 19.23 -6.59
N ASN A 330 -12.01 18.19 -6.08
CA ASN A 330 -11.20 17.27 -6.84
C ASN A 330 -12.01 16.53 -7.92
N GLU A 331 -11.46 16.39 -9.12
CA GLU A 331 -12.15 15.75 -10.26
C GLU A 331 -12.52 14.28 -9.95
N ILE A 332 -11.62 13.51 -9.33
CA ILE A 332 -11.89 12.11 -8.95
C ILE A 332 -13.03 12.04 -7.93
N TYR A 333 -13.08 12.97 -6.98
CA TYR A 333 -14.18 13.03 -6.02
C TYR A 333 -15.50 13.42 -6.70
N ASN A 334 -15.48 14.35 -7.65
CA ASN A 334 -16.67 14.75 -8.39
C ASN A 334 -17.21 13.59 -9.25
N ASP A 335 -16.34 12.85 -9.92
CA ASP A 335 -16.70 11.77 -10.83
C ASP A 335 -17.19 10.51 -10.09
N TYR A 336 -16.57 10.18 -8.95
CA TYR A 336 -16.79 8.88 -8.29
C TYR A 336 -17.23 8.99 -6.82
N GLY A 337 -16.95 10.11 -6.16
CA GLY A 337 -16.96 10.20 -4.70
C GLY A 337 -18.31 10.48 -4.07
N THR A 338 -19.17 11.27 -4.70
CA THR A 338 -20.44 11.72 -4.08
C THR A 338 -21.34 10.54 -3.68
N GLU A 339 -21.58 9.59 -4.59
CA GLU A 339 -22.40 8.41 -4.31
C GLU A 339 -21.68 7.42 -3.37
N TRP A 340 -20.36 7.26 -3.55
CA TRP A 340 -19.54 6.40 -2.72
C TRP A 340 -19.60 6.80 -1.24
N VAL A 341 -19.30 8.06 -0.94
CA VAL A 341 -19.28 8.60 0.43
C VAL A 341 -20.66 8.46 1.09
N ALA A 342 -21.74 8.79 0.36
CA ALA A 342 -23.10 8.63 0.87
C ALA A 342 -23.43 7.15 1.21
N THR A 343 -22.98 6.21 0.39
CA THR A 343 -23.17 4.77 0.61
C THR A 343 -22.35 4.26 1.79
N ARG A 344 -21.10 4.72 1.93
CA ARG A 344 -20.23 4.38 3.06
C ARG A 344 -20.81 4.85 4.40
N LEU A 345 -21.31 6.08 4.47
CA LEU A 345 -21.97 6.60 5.66
C LEU A 345 -23.16 5.75 6.08
N LYS A 346 -24.04 5.38 5.13
CA LYS A 346 -25.19 4.48 5.41
C LYS A 346 -24.72 3.10 5.90
N THR A 347 -23.64 2.57 5.33
CA THR A 347 -23.11 1.24 5.69
C THR A 347 -22.55 1.22 7.11
N ARG A 348 -21.87 2.30 7.55
CA ARG A 348 -21.39 2.46 8.94
C ARG A 348 -22.48 2.66 9.98
N MET A 349 -23.64 3.18 9.58
CA MET A 349 -24.77 3.33 10.51
C MET A 349 -25.52 2.01 10.74
N LYS A 350 -25.47 1.08 9.78
CA LYS A 350 -26.20 -0.20 9.82
C LYS A 350 -25.43 -1.35 10.50
N ASN A 351 -24.11 -1.37 10.35
CA ASN A 351 -23.19 -2.31 11.00
C ASN A 351 -22.45 -1.57 12.09
#